data_AF-A0A9D5SYK2-F1
#
_entry.id   AF-A0A9D5SYK2-F1
#
_cell.length_a   1.000
_cell.length_b   1.000
_cell.length_c   1.000
_cell.angle_alpha   90.00
_cell.angle_beta   90.00
_cell.angle_gamma   90.00
#
_symmetry.space_group_name_H-M   'P 1'
#
loop_
_entity.id
_entity.type
_entity.pdbx_description
1 polymer ?
#
loop_
_entity_poly.entity_id
_entity_poly.type
_entity_poly.pdbx_seq_one_letter_code
_entity_poly.pdbx_strand_id
1 'polypeptide(L)'
;MAEKEKMQARPAHNIIMENRKLLNLSGVKDVDSFDEQTVCVQTQLGNLTVKGDGLHISRLDQETGEMSIDGEISELVYSEIKDESQGFFARLFR
;
A
#
# COMPACT_ATOMS: atom_id res chain seq x y z
N MET A 1 20.31 -34.97 -1.21
CA MET A 1 20.45 -33.65 -1.85
C MET A 1 19.19 -32.89 -1.48
N ALA A 2 19.25 -32.06 -0.44
CA ALA A 2 18.07 -31.35 0.06
C ALA A 2 17.95 -30.03 -0.71
N GLU A 3 16.94 -29.96 -1.56
CA GLU A 3 16.50 -28.77 -2.24
C GLU A 3 16.07 -27.75 -1.18
N LYS A 4 16.88 -26.71 -0.98
CA LYS A 4 16.47 -25.54 -0.20
C LYS A 4 15.37 -24.85 -1.00
N GLU A 5 14.13 -25.07 -0.60
CA GLU A 5 13.02 -24.20 -0.97
C GLU A 5 13.49 -22.75 -0.73
N LYS A 6 13.64 -21.99 -1.81
CA LYS A 6 13.77 -20.54 -1.71
C LYS A 6 12.46 -20.06 -1.09
N MET A 7 12.43 -19.89 0.24
CA MET A 7 11.48 -19.00 0.88
C MET A 7 11.64 -17.68 0.16
N GLN A 8 10.73 -17.37 -0.77
CA GLN A 8 10.66 -16.05 -1.37
C GLN A 8 10.37 -15.12 -0.20
N ALA A 9 11.42 -14.48 0.30
CA ALA A 9 11.27 -13.41 1.28
C ALA A 9 10.33 -12.41 0.63
N ARG A 10 9.11 -12.29 1.18
CA ARG A 10 8.17 -11.27 0.74
C ARG A 10 8.94 -9.95 0.73
N PRO A 11 8.93 -9.18 -0.38
CA PRO A 11 9.59 -7.88 -0.42
C PRO A 11 9.25 -7.10 0.85
N ALA A 12 10.26 -6.56 1.51
CA ALA A 12 10.05 -5.84 2.75
C ALA A 12 9.13 -4.64 2.47
N HIS A 13 8.02 -4.57 3.21
CA HIS A 13 7.11 -3.43 3.18
C HIS A 13 7.49 -2.48 4.31
N ASN A 14 7.98 -1.30 3.96
CA ASN A 14 8.46 -0.29 4.90
C ASN A 14 7.72 1.02 4.65
N ILE A 15 7.40 1.72 5.75
CA ILE A 15 6.93 3.11 5.73
C ILE A 15 7.90 3.92 6.57
N ILE A 16 8.51 4.93 5.97
CA ILE A 16 9.40 5.87 6.65
C ILE A 16 8.79 7.25 6.48
N MET A 17 8.40 7.87 7.61
CA MET A 17 7.91 9.24 7.64
C MET A 17 8.94 10.15 8.30
N GLU A 18 9.28 11.23 7.63
CA GLU A 18 10.21 12.24 8.13
C GLU A 18 9.50 13.58 8.30
N ASN A 19 9.51 14.10 9.53
CA ASN A 19 8.96 15.41 9.89
C ASN A 19 7.50 15.64 9.45
N ARG A 20 6.72 14.58 9.23
CA ARG A 20 5.38 14.64 8.60
C ARG A 20 5.37 15.39 7.25
N LYS A 21 6.52 15.44 6.56
CA LYS A 21 6.71 16.16 5.30
C LYS A 21 7.10 15.26 4.13
N LEU A 22 7.84 14.19 4.42
CA LEU A 22 8.28 13.21 3.44
C LEU A 22 7.84 11.82 3.90
N LEU A 23 7.24 11.06 3.00
CA LEU A 23 6.85 9.68 3.21
C LEU A 23 7.52 8.81 2.14
N ASN A 24 8.32 7.83 2.56
CA ASN A 24 8.89 6.81 1.69
C ASN A 24 8.21 5.46 1.96
N LEU A 25 7.74 4.81 0.91
CA LEU A 25 6.97 3.57 0.93
C LEU A 25 7.65 2.53 0.03
N SER A 26 7.83 1.31 0.52
CA SER A 26 8.21 0.17 -0.31
C SER A 26 7.07 -0.83 -0.41
N GLY A 27 7.15 -1.77 -1.35
CA GLY A 27 6.09 -2.77 -1.55
C GLY A 27 4.82 -2.22 -2.19
N VAL A 28 4.93 -1.08 -2.89
CA VAL A 28 3.86 -0.51 -3.71
C VAL A 28 3.64 -1.39 -4.93
N LYS A 29 2.37 -1.72 -5.20
CA LYS A 29 1.95 -2.41 -6.42
C LYS A 29 1.39 -1.43 -7.43
N ASP A 30 0.49 -0.57 -7.00
CA ASP A 30 -0.18 0.39 -7.86
C ASP A 30 -0.71 1.59 -7.07
N VAL A 31 -1.09 2.65 -7.78
CA VAL A 31 -1.69 3.87 -7.23
C VAL A 31 -3.13 3.97 -7.73
N ASP A 32 -4.09 3.83 -6.82
CA ASP A 32 -5.51 3.86 -7.17
C ASP A 32 -6.00 5.29 -7.48
N SER A 33 -5.60 6.26 -6.66
CA SER A 33 -5.97 7.66 -6.82
C SER A 33 -5.01 8.58 -6.07
N PHE A 34 -4.75 9.77 -6.60
CA PHE A 34 -3.97 10.78 -5.90
C PHE A 34 -4.49 12.19 -6.20
N ASP A 35 -4.50 13.02 -5.17
CA ASP A 35 -4.72 14.46 -5.24
C ASP A 35 -3.91 15.15 -4.11
N GLU A 36 -4.07 16.47 -3.97
CA GLU A 36 -3.33 17.26 -2.97
C GLU A 36 -3.72 16.96 -1.52
N GLN A 37 -4.81 16.23 -1.27
CA GLN A 37 -5.30 15.92 0.07
C GLN A 37 -5.22 14.43 0.41
N THR A 38 -5.33 13.56 -0.58
CA THR A 38 -5.43 12.11 -0.39
C THR A 38 -4.64 11.35 -1.45
N VAL A 39 -3.87 10.34 -1.02
CA VAL A 39 -3.22 9.36 -1.90
C VAL A 39 -3.64 7.96 -1.47
N CYS A 40 -4.23 7.20 -2.39
CA CYS A 40 -4.63 5.80 -2.20
C CYS A 40 -3.67 4.90 -2.98
N VAL A 41 -3.01 3.99 -2.27
CA VAL A 41 -1.94 3.15 -2.81
C VAL A 41 -2.27 1.69 -2.51
N GLN A 42 -2.20 0.83 -3.51
CA GLN A 42 -2.26 -0.61 -3.32
C GLN A 42 -0.87 -1.13 -2.96
N THR A 43 -0.74 -1.79 -1.80
CA THR A 43 0.52 -2.39 -1.36
C THR A 43 0.39 -3.91 -1.27
N GLN A 44 1.51 -4.58 -1.00
CA GLN A 44 1.51 -6.04 -0.75
C GLN A 44 0.77 -6.45 0.53
N LEU A 45 0.52 -5.52 1.46
CA LEU A 45 -0.11 -5.77 2.74
C LEU A 45 -1.55 -5.22 2.86
N GLY A 46 -2.09 -4.66 1.78
CA GLY A 46 -3.42 -4.05 1.78
C GLY A 46 -3.45 -2.74 1.02
N ASN A 47 -4.57 -2.02 1.11
CA ASN A 47 -4.68 -0.67 0.57
C ASN A 47 -4.26 0.32 1.65
N LEU A 48 -3.35 1.23 1.31
CA LEU A 48 -2.89 2.32 2.16
C LEU A 48 -3.49 3.63 1.66
N THR A 49 -4.23 4.31 2.53
CA THR A 49 -4.68 5.69 2.30
C THR A 49 -3.82 6.64 3.12
N VAL A 50 -3.17 7.57 2.44
CA VAL A 50 -2.43 8.69 3.01
C VAL A 50 -3.31 9.93 2.89
N LYS A 51 -3.51 10.67 3.98
CA LYS A 51 -4.17 11.98 3.93
C LYS A 51 -3.29 13.08 4.47
N GLY A 52 -3.49 14.28 3.95
CA GLY A 52 -2.69 15.43 4.28
C GLY A 52 -3.14 16.68 3.53
N ASP A 53 -2.20 17.60 3.38
CA ASP A 53 -2.35 18.83 2.60
C ASP A 53 -1.11 19.03 1.72
N GLY A 54 -1.32 19.50 0.48
CA GLY A 54 -0.25 19.67 -0.50
C GLY A 54 0.49 18.37 -0.83
N LEU A 55 -0.21 17.22 -0.80
CA LEU A 55 0.37 15.92 -1.12
C LEU A 55 0.80 15.86 -2.59
N HIS A 56 2.02 15.38 -2.81
CA HIS A 56 2.63 15.27 -4.12
C HIS A 56 3.49 14.02 -4.21
N ILE A 57 3.28 13.19 -5.24
CA ILE A 57 4.12 12.02 -5.50
C ILE A 57 5.41 12.50 -6.18
N SER A 58 6.53 12.49 -5.46
CA SER A 58 7.83 12.93 -5.99
C SER A 58 8.62 11.81 -6.67
N ARG A 59 8.37 10.54 -6.31
CA ARG A 59 8.93 9.38 -7.00
C ARG A 59 7.94 8.21 -6.98
N LEU A 60 7.83 7.51 -8.10
CA LEU A 60 7.16 6.22 -8.21
C LEU A 60 7.98 5.32 -9.11
N ASP A 61 8.41 4.19 -8.59
CA ASP A 61 9.16 3.17 -9.30
C ASP A 61 8.39 1.86 -9.25
N GLN A 62 7.70 1.54 -10.35
CA GLN A 62 6.85 0.36 -10.45
C GLN A 62 7.66 -0.95 -10.53
N GLU A 63 8.93 -0.89 -10.94
CA GLU A 63 9.78 -2.09 -11.02
C GLU A 63 10.28 -2.49 -9.63
N THR A 64 10.70 -1.50 -8.83
CA THR A 64 11.18 -1.75 -7.46
C THR A 64 10.06 -1.75 -6.41
N GLY A 65 8.89 -1.18 -6.75
CA GLY A 65 7.76 -1.00 -5.83
C GLY A 65 8.04 0.07 -4.77
N GLU A 66 8.84 1.08 -5.11
CA GLU A 66 9.18 2.21 -4.24
C GLU A 66 8.37 3.45 -4.61
N MET A 67 7.91 4.19 -3.60
CA MET A 67 7.20 5.45 -3.76
C MET A 67 7.66 6.47 -2.72
N SER A 68 7.70 7.75 -3.12
CA SER A 68 7.93 8.89 -2.24
C SER A 68 6.79 9.91 -2.40
N ILE A 69 6.29 10.41 -1.28
CA ILE A 69 5.24 11.44 -1.21
C ILE A 69 5.76 12.60 -0.36
N ASP A 70 5.66 13.81 -0.88
CA ASP A 70 5.91 15.06 -0.17
C ASP A 70 4.59 15.74 0.19
N GLY A 71 4.55 16.51 1.28
CA GLY A 71 3.38 17.27 1.73
C GLY A 71 3.14 17.13 3.23
N GLU A 72 2.14 17.80 3.78
CA GLU A 72 1.87 17.72 5.22
C GLU A 72 0.99 16.50 5.55
N ILE A 73 1.61 15.43 6.04
CA ILE A 73 0.91 14.16 6.29
C ILE A 73 0.17 14.22 7.63
N SER A 74 -1.12 13.88 7.59
CA SER A 74 -2.03 13.91 8.75
C SER A 74 -2.55 12.53 9.13
N GLU A 75 -2.73 11.62 8.16
CA GLU A 75 -3.29 10.29 8.41
C GLU A 75 -2.61 9.23 7.53
N LEU A 76 -2.42 8.03 8.07
CA LEU A 76 -2.02 6.82 7.35
C LEU A 76 -2.95 5.68 7.77
N VAL A 77 -3.75 5.18 6.85
CA VAL A 77 -4.78 4.15 7.14
C VAL A 77 -4.58 2.94 6.24
N TYR A 78 -4.39 1.78 6.87
CA TYR A 78 -4.47 0.50 6.18
C TYR A 78 -5.89 -0.04 6.15
N SER A 79 -6.29 -0.57 5.00
CA SER A 79 -7.53 -1.32 4.83
C SER A 79 -7.24 -2.66 4.15
N GLU A 80 -7.98 -3.69 4.57
CA GLU A 80 -7.85 -5.02 3.97
C GLU A 80 -8.35 -5.03 2.52
N ILE A 81 -7.67 -5.80 1.67
CA ILE A 81 -8.17 -6.14 0.34
C ILE A 81 -9.37 -7.06 0.57
N LYS A 82 -10.59 -6.53 0.41
CA LYS A 82 -11.79 -7.35 0.47
C LYS A 82 -11.81 -8.26 -0.76
N ASP A 83 -11.32 -9.49 -0.62
CA ASP A 83 -11.67 -10.55 -1.55
C ASP A 83 -13.18 -10.84 -1.40
N GLU A 84 -14.00 -10.39 -2.35
CA GLU A 84 -15.45 -10.63 -2.40
C GLU A 84 -15.80 -12.12 -2.66
N SER A 85 -15.30 -13.06 -1.87
CA SER A 85 -15.41 -14.50 -2.19
C SER A 85 -16.17 -15.39 -1.20
N GLN A 86 -16.80 -14.90 -0.12
CA GLN A 86 -17.46 -15.81 0.86
C GLN A 86 -18.85 -15.42 1.40
N GLY A 87 -19.69 -14.70 0.65
CA GLY A 87 -20.99 -14.22 1.18
C GLY A 87 -22.27 -14.91 0.69
N PHE A 88 -22.31 -15.42 -0.55
CA PHE A 88 -23.59 -15.55 -1.25
C PHE A 88 -24.19 -16.96 -1.32
N PHE A 89 -23.44 -18.02 -0.98
CA PHE A 89 -23.94 -19.41 -1.07
C PHE A 89 -24.44 -20.01 0.25
N ALA A 90 -24.26 -19.33 1.39
CA ALA A 90 -24.66 -19.87 2.70
C ALA A 90 -26.16 -19.73 3.03
N ARG A 91 -26.96 -19.07 2.17
CA ARG A 91 -28.40 -18.82 2.41
C ARG A 91 -29.36 -19.70 1.60
N LEU A 92 -28.86 -20.62 0.79
CA LEU A 92 -29.71 -21.47 -0.07
C LEU A 92 -29.99 -22.88 0.48
N PHE A 93 -29.45 -23.25 1.66
CA PHE A 93 -29.65 -24.56 2.26
C PHE A 93 -30.35 -24.51 3.63
N ARG A 94 -31.43 -23.73 3.73
CA ARG A 94 -32.43 -23.91 4.78
C ARG A 94 -33.83 -23.97 4.18
#